data_AF-A0A7X6HB25-F1
#
_entry.id   AF-A0A7X6HB25-F1
#
_cell.length_a   1.000
_cell.length_b   1.000
_cell.length_c   1.000
_cell.angle_alpha   90.00
_cell.angle_beta   90.00
_cell.angle_gamma   90.00
#
_symmetry.space_group_name_H-M   'P 1'
#
loop_
_entity.id
_entity.type
_entity.pdbx_description
1 polymer ?
#
loop_
_entity_poly.entity_id
_entity_poly.type
_entity_poly.pdbx_seq_one_letter_code
_entity_poly.pdbx_strand_id
1 'polypeptide(L)'
;MVEFILVALGAAAAGFVVWAVDRNRASYGVLLMPAAAVVAAVLLRVVLLSAGVGFGTGPGFLTWLLPAAAAIVAAAAAAWFIGRRRAAADLARLTAILR
;
A
#
# COMPACT_ATOMS: atom_id res chain seq x y z
N MET A 1 -6.24 -8.33 19.26
CA MET A 1 -5.11 -9.03 18.60
C MET A 1 -5.52 -9.60 17.25
N VAL A 2 -6.53 -10.49 17.16
CA VAL A 2 -6.98 -11.09 15.89
C VAL A 2 -7.36 -10.05 14.83
N GLU A 3 -8.13 -9.02 15.19
CA GLU A 3 -8.54 -7.97 14.26
C GLU A 3 -7.35 -7.24 13.61
N PHE A 4 -6.27 -7.00 14.38
CA PHE A 4 -5.08 -6.34 13.88
C PHE A 4 -4.34 -7.20 12.84
N ILE A 5 -4.29 -8.51 13.08
CA ILE A 5 -3.71 -9.49 12.15
C ILE A 5 -4.54 -9.54 10.87
N LEU A 6 -5.87 -9.53 10.97
CA LEU A 6 -6.75 -9.55 9.81
C LEU A 6 -6.60 -8.28 8.97
N VAL A 7 -6.47 -7.11 9.59
CA VAL A 7 -6.20 -5.85 8.88
C VAL A 7 -4.85 -5.91 8.15
N ALA A 8 -3.81 -6.42 8.81
CA ALA A 8 -2.49 -6.55 8.19
C ALA A 8 -2.49 -7.55 7.02
N LEU A 9 -3.11 -8.71 7.18
CA LEU A 9 -3.22 -9.71 6.11
C LEU A 9 -4.08 -9.21 4.95
N GLY A 10 -5.19 -8.53 5.23
CA GLY A 10 -6.03 -7.91 4.20
C GLY A 10 -5.29 -6.83 3.41
N ALA A 11 -4.53 -5.98 4.10
CA ALA A 11 -3.69 -4.97 3.47
C ALA A 11 -2.57 -5.60 2.62
N ALA A 12 -1.93 -6.66 3.11
CA ALA A 12 -0.93 -7.40 2.35
C ALA A 12 -1.53 -7.99 1.07
N ALA A 13 -2.68 -8.68 1.19
CA ALA A 13 -3.39 -9.24 0.05
C ALA A 13 -3.76 -8.17 -0.99
N ALA A 14 -4.30 -7.03 -0.54
CA ALA A 14 -4.59 -5.90 -1.42
C ALA A 14 -3.32 -5.38 -2.12
N GLY A 15 -2.21 -5.22 -1.39
CA GLY A 15 -0.94 -4.81 -1.98
C GLY A 15 -0.38 -5.81 -3.00
N PHE A 16 -0.55 -7.11 -2.77
CA PHE A 16 -0.20 -8.15 -3.76
C PHE A 16 -1.09 -8.09 -5.00
N VAL A 17 -2.39 -7.83 -4.86
CA VAL A 17 -3.30 -7.65 -5.99
C VAL A 17 -2.89 -6.44 -6.82
N VAL A 18 -2.61 -5.30 -6.18
CA VAL A 18 -2.14 -4.10 -6.90
C VAL A 18 -0.82 -4.37 -7.63
N TRP A 19 0.11 -5.07 -7.00
CA TRP A 19 1.37 -5.48 -7.65
C TRP A 19 1.13 -6.39 -8.87
N ALA A 20 0.23 -7.37 -8.74
CA ALA A 20 -0.07 -8.30 -9.83
C ALA A 20 -0.68 -7.58 -11.05
N VAL A 21 -1.49 -6.55 -10.81
CA VAL A 21 -2.15 -5.75 -11.86
C VAL A 21 -1.21 -4.71 -12.49
N ASP A 22 -0.15 -4.27 -11.79
CA ASP A 22 0.77 -3.28 -12.33
C ASP A 22 1.59 -3.84 -13.53
N ARG A 23 1.65 -3.05 -14.61
CA ARG A 23 2.45 -3.32 -15.80
C ARG A 23 3.94 -3.16 -15.53
N ASN A 24 4.32 -2.27 -14.62
CA ASN A 24 5.73 -2.02 -14.26
C ASN A 24 6.22 -2.90 -13.10
N ARG A 25 5.49 -3.98 -12.77
CA ARG A 25 5.84 -4.88 -11.67
C ARG A 25 7.23 -5.52 -11.78
N ALA A 26 7.78 -5.64 -13.00
CA ALA A 26 9.13 -6.15 -13.23
C ALA A 26 10.23 -5.12 -12.87
N SER A 27 9.86 -3.83 -12.86
CA SER A 27 10.78 -2.74 -12.57
C SER A 27 11.08 -2.60 -11.08
N TYR A 28 10.29 -3.18 -10.16
CA TYR A 28 10.47 -3.07 -8.71
C TYR A 28 10.12 -4.37 -7.98
N GLY A 29 10.64 -4.54 -6.75
CA GLY A 29 10.53 -5.81 -6.01
C GLY A 29 9.09 -6.16 -5.62
N VAL A 30 8.76 -7.45 -5.65
CA VAL A 30 7.43 -8.02 -5.34
C VAL A 30 6.89 -7.57 -3.97
N LEU A 31 7.78 -7.36 -3.01
CA LEU A 31 7.45 -6.97 -1.64
C LEU A 31 7.12 -5.48 -1.47
N LEU A 32 7.40 -4.63 -2.45
CA LEU A 32 7.32 -3.18 -2.27
C LEU A 32 5.87 -2.69 -2.11
N MET A 33 4.93 -3.17 -2.92
CA MET A 33 3.52 -2.78 -2.78
C MET A 33 2.84 -3.40 -1.56
N PRO A 34 3.00 -4.71 -1.28
CA PRO A 34 2.49 -5.30 -0.04
C PRO A 34 3.00 -4.59 1.20
N ALA A 35 4.30 -4.27 1.25
CA ALA A 35 4.87 -3.55 2.39
C ALA A 35 4.29 -2.14 2.54
N ALA A 36 4.16 -1.38 1.44
CA ALA A 36 3.56 -0.05 1.47
C ALA A 36 2.09 -0.08 1.95
N ALA A 37 1.31 -1.05 1.45
CA ALA A 37 -0.09 -1.24 1.85
C ALA A 37 -0.23 -1.58 3.34
N VAL A 38 0.60 -2.51 3.84
CA VAL A 38 0.60 -2.91 5.25
C VAL A 38 1.02 -1.75 6.15
N VAL A 39 2.10 -1.04 5.82
CA VAL A 39 2.57 0.11 6.61
C VAL A 39 1.47 1.19 6.70
N ALA A 40 0.82 1.53 5.58
CA ALA A 40 -0.26 2.50 5.57
C ALA A 40 -1.47 2.06 6.42
N ALA A 41 -1.89 0.80 6.28
CA ALA A 41 -3.00 0.25 7.05
C ALA A 41 -2.71 0.23 8.55
N VAL A 42 -1.50 -0.19 8.94
CA VAL A 42 -1.07 -0.26 10.34
C VAL A 42 -0.95 1.13 10.93
N LEU A 43 -0.31 2.08 10.24
CA LEU A 43 -0.19 3.47 10.72
C LEU A 43 -1.57 4.11 10.91
N LEU A 44 -2.48 3.94 9.96
CA LEU A 44 -3.83 4.47 10.09
C LEU A 44 -4.61 3.82 11.22
N ARG A 45 -4.45 2.50 11.44
CA ARG A 45 -5.07 1.79 12.55
C ARG A 45 -4.55 2.31 13.90
N VAL A 46 -3.25 2.58 14.02
CA VAL A 46 -2.64 3.17 15.24
C VAL A 46 -3.24 4.55 15.51
N VAL A 47 -3.36 5.40 14.49
CA VAL A 47 -3.98 6.73 14.62
C VAL A 47 -5.45 6.61 15.06
N LEU A 48 -6.23 5.72 14.45
CA LEU A 48 -7.63 5.49 14.83
C LEU A 48 -7.78 5.02 16.28
N LEU A 49 -6.92 4.09 16.71
CA LEU A 49 -6.90 3.63 18.10
C LEU A 49 -6.55 4.76 19.08
N SER A 50 -5.54 5.58 18.75
CA SER A 50 -5.16 6.72 19.58
C SER A 50 -6.25 7.79 19.68
N ALA A 51 -7.08 7.93 18.63
CA ALA A 51 -8.23 8.82 18.61
C ALA A 51 -9.47 8.27 19.36
N GLY A 52 -9.37 7.07 19.97
CA GLY A 52 -10.49 6.42 20.66
C GLY A 52 -11.55 5.85 19.70
N VAL A 53 -11.30 5.85 18.39
CA VAL A 53 -12.23 5.34 17.38
C VAL A 53 -12.19 3.81 17.39
N GLY A 54 -13.26 3.20 17.92
CA GLY A 54 -13.43 1.75 17.98
C GLY A 54 -13.79 1.18 19.35
N PHE A 55 -13.83 2.00 20.40
CA PHE A 55 -14.14 1.56 21.77
C PHE A 55 -15.55 1.97 22.26
N GLY A 56 -16.36 2.65 21.44
CA GLY A 56 -17.69 3.15 21.83
C GLY A 56 -18.75 3.00 20.72
N THR A 57 -20.00 3.40 21.02
CA THR A 57 -21.20 3.40 20.14
C THR A 57 -21.13 4.37 18.95
N GLY A 58 -19.93 4.70 18.48
CA GLY A 58 -19.73 5.40 17.21
C GLY A 58 -19.81 4.45 16.01
N PRO A 59 -19.56 4.95 14.79
CA PRO A 59 -19.57 4.12 13.58
C PRO A 59 -18.35 3.18 13.59
N GLY A 60 -18.48 2.05 14.28
CA GLY A 60 -17.44 1.04 14.43
C GLY A 60 -16.96 0.48 13.08
N PHE A 61 -17.70 0.67 11.99
CA PHE A 61 -17.25 0.25 10.67
C PHE A 61 -16.01 1.01 10.16
N LEU A 62 -15.78 2.23 10.65
CA LEU A 62 -14.63 3.05 10.28
C LEU A 62 -13.30 2.38 10.66
N THR A 63 -13.30 1.54 11.69
CA THR A 63 -12.07 0.90 12.19
C THR A 63 -11.46 -0.12 11.23
N TRP A 64 -12.26 -0.69 10.34
CA TRP A 64 -11.81 -1.65 9.32
C TRP A 64 -11.86 -1.06 7.91
N LEU A 65 -12.83 -0.19 7.63
CA LEU A 65 -13.01 0.40 6.30
C LEU A 65 -11.91 1.42 5.96
N LEU A 66 -11.53 2.30 6.90
CA LEU A 66 -10.48 3.30 6.66
C LEU A 66 -9.12 2.64 6.40
N PRO A 67 -8.64 1.69 7.23
CA PRO A 67 -7.38 1.00 6.96
C PRO A 67 -7.38 0.26 5.62
N ALA A 68 -8.49 -0.39 5.25
CA ALA A 68 -8.61 -1.07 3.96
C ALA A 68 -8.53 -0.10 2.77
N ALA A 69 -9.26 1.02 2.84
CA ALA A 69 -9.20 2.06 1.82
C ALA A 69 -7.79 2.67 1.71
N ALA A 70 -7.16 2.96 2.85
CA ALA A 70 -5.80 3.50 2.89
C ALA A 70 -4.76 2.53 2.33
N ALA A 71 -4.89 1.22 2.58
CA ALA A 71 -4.03 0.20 2.01
C ALA A 71 -4.05 0.23 0.47
N ILE A 72 -5.25 0.30 -0.11
CA ILE A 72 -5.45 0.36 -1.57
C ILE A 72 -4.86 1.66 -2.14
N VAL A 73 -5.17 2.80 -1.52
CA VAL A 73 -4.68 4.11 -1.97
C VAL A 73 -3.15 4.18 -1.86
N ALA A 74 -2.57 3.71 -0.77
CA ALA A 74 -1.12 3.70 -0.56
C ALA A 74 -0.40 2.79 -1.55
N ALA A 75 -0.96 1.59 -1.82
CA ALA A 75 -0.44 0.73 -2.87
C ALA A 75 -0.49 1.45 -4.21
N ALA A 76 -1.65 1.93 -4.64
CA ALA A 76 -1.80 2.63 -5.93
C ALA A 76 -0.84 3.83 -6.06
N ALA A 77 -0.71 4.65 -5.01
CA ALA A 77 0.22 5.78 -4.97
C ALA A 77 1.68 5.34 -5.07
N ALA A 78 2.06 4.26 -4.38
CA ALA A 78 3.40 3.69 -4.45
C ALA A 78 3.74 3.19 -5.86
N ALA A 79 2.82 2.46 -6.52
CA ALA A 79 3.01 2.01 -7.91
C ALA A 79 3.20 3.20 -8.84
N TRP A 80 2.33 4.20 -8.72
CA TRP A 80 2.37 5.35 -9.61
C TRP A 80 3.67 6.16 -9.46
N PHE A 81 4.07 6.44 -8.21
CA PHE A 81 5.25 7.25 -7.94
C PHE A 81 6.55 6.52 -8.28
N ILE A 82 6.69 5.26 -7.87
CA ILE A 82 7.91 4.48 -8.06
C ILE A 82 8.01 3.97 -9.49
N GLY A 83 6.89 3.56 -10.10
CA GLY A 83 6.82 3.16 -11.50
C GLY A 83 7.26 4.27 -12.44
N ARG A 84 6.83 5.53 -12.21
CA ARG A 84 7.28 6.68 -12.99
C ARG A 84 8.78 6.96 -12.85
N ARG A 85 9.30 6.94 -11.62
CA ARG A 85 10.73 7.21 -11.37
C ARG A 85 11.64 6.14 -11.97
N ARG A 86 11.25 4.86 -11.88
CA ARG A 86 12.04 3.77 -12.44
C ARG A 86 11.98 3.74 -13.97
N ALA A 87 10.81 3.97 -14.57
CA ALA A 87 10.71 4.09 -16.03
C ALA A 87 11.58 5.23 -16.59
N ALA A 88 11.63 6.37 -15.89
CA ALA A 88 12.51 7.49 -16.26
C ALA A 88 14.01 7.11 -16.13
N ALA A 89 14.38 6.38 -15.08
CA ALA A 89 15.75 5.91 -14.89
C ALA A 89 16.18 4.87 -15.95
N ASP A 90 15.28 3.95 -16.31
CA ASP A 90 15.54 2.93 -17.34
C ASP A 90 15.71 3.58 -18.71
N LEU A 91 14.86 4.56 -19.06
CA LEU A 91 15.01 5.34 -20.29
C LEU A 91 16.33 6.11 -20.32
N ALA A 92 16.72 6.76 -19.22
CA ALA A 92 17.99 7.48 -19.11
C ALA A 92 19.20 6.55 -19.29
N ARG A 93 19.10 5.30 -18.82
CA ARG A 93 20.16 4.30 -18.99
C ARG A 93 20.23 3.78 -20.42
N LEU A 94 19.07 3.52 -21.05
CA LEU A 94 18.99 3.12 -22.45
C LEU A 94 19.54 4.20 -23.39
N THR A 95 19.18 5.47 -23.16
CA THR A 95 19.70 6.58 -23.98
C THR A 95 21.20 6.79 -23.80
N ALA A 96 21.76 6.51 -22.62
CA ALA A 96 23.20 6.58 -22.39
C ALA A 96 23.98 5.46 -23.10
N ILE A 97 23.39 4.27 -23.28
CA ILE A 97 24.03 3.14 -24.00
C ILE A 97 23.97 3.34 -25.52
N LEU A 98 22.92 4.00 -26.01
CA LEU A 98 22.72 4.27 -27.44
C LEU A 98 23.50 5.51 -27.94
N ARG A 99 24.26 6.16 -27.07
CA ARG A 99 25.04 7.36 -27.38
C ARG A 99 26.53 7.05 -27.34
#